data_AF-A0A380P2G2-F1
#
_entry.id   AF-A0A380P2G2-F1
#
_cell.length_a   1.000
_cell.length_b   1.000
_cell.length_c   1.000
_cell.angle_alpha   90.00
_cell.angle_beta   90.00
_cell.angle_gamma   90.00
#
_symmetry.space_group_name_H-M   'P 1'
#
loop_
_entity.id
_entity.type
_entity.pdbx_description
1 polymer ?
#
loop_
_entity_poly.entity_id
_entity_poly.type
_entity_poly.pdbx_seq_one_letter_code
_entity_poly.pdbx_strand_id
1 'polypeptide(L)'
;MAGLEDDRPYIANRHALQAYFDETAQGLPAYGTSNAIEEADELSAWRAWEDMIQTNRVDIIVSGDVEPADIQPALEDLVTPQVPAPVQPFYHQLVHATVNHLVEQQPVNQSQLVIIYQLVIPEERRFAAYVFDQIFGGTPVSRLF
;
A
#
# COMPACT_ATOMS: atom_id res chain seq x y z
N MET A 1 -8.09 13.16 11.70
CA MET A 1 -8.63 11.80 11.89
C MET A 1 -10.16 11.78 11.87
N ALA A 2 -10.86 12.69 12.55
CA ALA A 2 -12.34 12.76 12.54
C ALA A 2 -13.00 12.74 11.14
N GLY A 3 -12.38 13.33 10.11
CA GLY A 3 -12.93 13.30 8.74
C GLY A 3 -12.82 11.97 7.98
N LEU A 4 -11.89 11.07 8.38
CA LEU A 4 -11.72 9.75 7.76
C LEU A 4 -12.67 8.71 8.35
N GLU A 5 -13.04 8.87 9.63
CA GLU A 5 -14.01 8.01 10.31
C GLU A 5 -15.46 8.25 9.84
N ASP A 6 -15.72 9.42 9.25
CA ASP A 6 -17.01 9.73 8.62
C ASP A 6 -17.06 9.34 7.12
N ASP A 7 -15.91 9.00 6.51
CA ASP A 7 -15.85 8.53 5.12
C ASP A 7 -16.17 7.03 5.04
N ARG A 8 -17.47 6.73 4.97
CA ARG A 8 -17.98 5.36 4.93
C ARG A 8 -17.45 4.54 3.74
N PRO A 9 -17.44 5.07 2.49
CA PRO A 9 -16.78 4.38 1.36
C PRO A 9 -15.33 4.00 1.64
N TYR A 10 -14.57 4.90 2.27
CA TYR A 10 -13.19 4.63 2.65
C TYR A 10 -13.10 3.49 3.69
N ILE A 11 -13.93 3.53 4.74
CA ILE A 11 -13.95 2.49 5.79
C ILE A 11 -14.34 1.12 5.23
N ALA A 12 -15.39 1.04 4.41
CA ALA A 12 -15.84 -0.21 3.83
C ALA A 12 -14.75 -0.84 2.95
N ASN A 13 -14.06 -0.04 2.12
CA ASN A 13 -12.91 -0.50 1.36
C ASN A 13 -11.77 -0.96 2.28
N ARG A 14 -11.53 -0.24 3.38
CA ARG A 14 -10.45 -0.59 4.28
C ARG A 14 -10.68 -1.93 4.94
N HIS A 15 -11.88 -2.15 5.49
CA HIS A 15 -12.25 -3.41 6.13
C HIS A 15 -12.24 -4.59 5.14
N ALA A 16 -12.70 -4.36 3.90
CA ALA A 16 -12.60 -5.38 2.85
C ALA A 16 -11.15 -5.78 2.57
N LEU A 17 -10.23 -4.82 2.49
CA LEU A 17 -8.80 -5.08 2.26
C LEU A 17 -8.15 -5.78 3.46
N GLN A 18 -8.51 -5.41 4.70
CA GLN A 18 -8.08 -6.10 5.91
C GLN A 18 -8.60 -7.55 5.98
N ALA A 19 -9.80 -7.82 5.47
CA ALA A 19 -10.36 -9.17 5.40
C ALA A 19 -9.79 -10.01 4.24
N TYR A 20 -9.10 -9.39 3.28
CA TYR A 20 -8.58 -10.05 2.09
C TYR A 20 -7.09 -10.41 2.20
N PHE A 21 -6.24 -9.50 2.69
CA PHE A 21 -4.80 -9.73 2.79
C PHE A 21 -4.45 -10.62 3.99
N ASP A 22 -3.64 -11.66 3.75
CA ASP A 22 -3.17 -12.56 4.82
C ASP A 22 -2.12 -11.88 5.71
N GLU A 23 -1.30 -11.02 5.11
CA GLU A 23 -0.27 -10.27 5.83
C GLU A 23 -0.77 -8.88 6.17
N THR A 24 -0.62 -8.50 7.45
CA THR A 24 -1.14 -7.25 7.98
C THR A 24 -0.57 -6.03 7.29
N ALA A 25 0.70 -6.06 6.88
CA ALA A 25 1.37 -4.92 6.23
C ALA A 25 0.63 -4.40 4.98
N GLN A 26 0.10 -5.29 4.13
CA GLN A 26 -0.65 -4.89 2.92
C GLN A 26 -2.09 -4.44 3.23
N GLY A 27 -2.69 -5.00 4.29
CA GLY A 27 -4.00 -4.58 4.78
C GLY A 27 -3.99 -3.28 5.59
N LEU A 28 -2.82 -2.86 6.11
CA LEU A 28 -2.67 -1.67 6.94
C LEU A 28 -2.80 -0.38 6.11
N PRO A 29 -3.44 0.67 6.65
CA PRO A 29 -3.34 2.00 6.06
C PRO A 29 -1.89 2.53 6.12
N ALA A 30 -1.47 3.23 5.07
CA ALA A 30 -0.10 3.77 4.98
C ALA A 30 0.25 4.77 6.10
N TYR A 31 -0.74 5.41 6.69
CA TYR A 31 -0.61 6.34 7.83
C TYR A 31 -0.92 5.70 9.18
N GLY A 32 -1.04 4.38 9.24
CA GLY A 32 -1.38 3.66 10.48
C GLY A 32 -2.87 3.71 10.83
N THR A 33 -3.18 3.26 12.04
CA THR A 33 -4.54 3.23 12.62
C THR A 33 -4.65 4.23 13.76
N SER A 34 -5.87 4.63 14.14
CA SER A 34 -6.08 5.52 15.29
C SER A 34 -5.42 4.96 16.55
N ASN A 35 -5.60 3.66 16.82
CA ASN A 35 -4.95 2.99 17.96
C ASN A 35 -3.42 3.05 17.88
N ALA A 36 -2.83 2.76 16.71
CA ALA A 36 -1.37 2.79 16.57
C ALA A 36 -0.80 4.20 16.75
N ILE A 37 -1.54 5.24 16.37
CA ILE A 37 -1.15 6.64 16.58
C ILE A 37 -1.27 7.03 18.06
N GLU A 38 -2.33 6.59 18.74
CA GLU A 38 -2.54 6.85 20.18
C GLU A 38 -1.52 6.11 21.07
N GLU A 39 -1.08 4.93 20.64
CA GLU A 39 -0.06 4.14 21.33
C GLU A 39 1.38 4.63 21.03
N ALA A 40 1.57 5.40 19.96
CA ALA A 40 2.87 5.94 19.60
C ALA A 40 3.29 7.11 20.51
N ASP A 41 4.57 7.17 20.80
CA ASP A 41 5.21 8.24 21.57
C ASP A 41 6.49 8.73 20.88
N GLU A 42 7.11 9.77 21.45
CA GLU A 42 8.31 10.40 20.90
C GLU A 42 9.47 9.41 20.75
N LEU A 43 9.62 8.50 21.72
CA LEU A 43 10.71 7.54 21.75
C LEU A 43 10.53 6.41 20.73
N SER A 44 9.33 5.87 20.62
CA SER A 44 8.98 4.85 19.63
C SER A 44 9.08 5.40 18.21
N ALA A 45 8.62 6.63 17.98
CA ALA A 45 8.78 7.31 16.70
C ALA A 45 10.27 7.51 16.33
N TRP A 46 11.09 7.97 17.29
CA TRP A 46 12.53 8.15 17.07
C TRP A 46 13.22 6.81 16.77
N ARG A 47 12.89 5.75 17.53
CA ARG A 47 13.45 4.40 17.30
C ARG A 47 13.07 3.83 15.94
N ALA A 48 11.82 4.00 15.52
CA ALA A 48 11.37 3.55 14.21
C ALA A 48 12.11 4.27 13.08
N TRP A 49 12.35 5.58 13.22
CA TRP A 49 13.15 6.35 12.27
C TRP A 49 14.63 5.92 12.25
N GLU A 50 15.24 5.72 13.41
CA GLU A 50 16.64 5.29 13.52
C GLU A 50 16.84 3.91 12.89
N ASP A 51 15.95 2.97 13.18
CA ASP A 51 15.96 1.63 12.57
C ASP A 51 15.84 1.72 11.03
N MET A 52 14.89 2.54 10.55
CA MET A 52 14.67 2.73 9.11
C MET A 52 15.92 3.29 8.41
N ILE A 53 16.57 4.31 8.96
CA ILE A 53 17.74 4.93 8.32
C ILE A 53 18.98 4.02 8.35
N GLN A 54 19.08 3.14 9.36
CA GLN A 54 20.23 2.24 9.56
C GLN A 54 20.09 0.89 8.86
N THR A 55 18.90 0.49 8.45
CA THR A 55 18.67 -0.87 7.93
C THR A 55 18.01 -0.91 6.55
N ASN A 56 17.18 0.08 6.19
CA ASN A 56 16.42 0.01 4.96
C ASN A 56 17.21 0.46 3.74
N ARG A 57 16.94 -0.19 2.61
CA ARG A 57 17.43 0.25 1.30
C ARG A 57 16.94 1.66 1.00
N VAL A 58 17.85 2.54 0.61
CA VAL A 58 17.56 3.89 0.11
C VAL A 58 17.87 3.93 -1.38
N ASP A 59 16.86 4.17 -2.20
CA ASP A 59 17.01 4.34 -3.65
C ASP A 59 16.97 5.83 -4.00
N ILE A 60 18.05 6.36 -4.58
CA ILE A 60 18.14 7.75 -5.03
C ILE A 60 17.98 7.77 -6.55
N ILE A 61 16.90 8.39 -7.03
CA ILE A 61 16.56 8.47 -8.45
C ILE A 61 16.83 9.89 -8.92
N VAL A 62 17.73 10.05 -9.89
CA VAL A 62 18.06 11.33 -10.52
C VAL A 62 17.55 11.31 -11.96
N SER A 63 16.85 12.36 -12.37
CA SER A 63 16.30 12.51 -13.71
C SER A 63 16.40 13.95 -14.16
N GLY A 64 17.04 14.19 -15.31
CA GLY A 64 17.28 15.53 -15.85
C GLY A 64 18.51 15.57 -16.75
N ASP A 65 18.88 16.76 -17.18
CA ASP A 65 20.13 17.05 -17.88
C ASP A 65 21.25 17.27 -16.86
N VAL A 66 21.76 16.17 -16.32
CA VAL A 66 22.81 16.14 -15.29
C VAL A 66 23.75 14.97 -15.54
N GLU A 67 25.02 15.17 -15.23
CA GLU A 67 26.03 14.12 -15.26
C GLU A 67 26.26 13.57 -13.84
N PRO A 68 26.76 12.32 -13.69
CA PRO A 68 27.08 11.75 -12.38
C PRO A 68 28.02 12.62 -11.54
N ALA A 69 28.91 13.37 -12.19
CA ALA A 69 29.84 14.28 -11.52
C ALA A 69 29.15 15.47 -10.84
N ASP A 70 27.99 15.89 -11.34
CA ASP A 70 27.22 17.00 -10.77
C ASP A 70 26.55 16.61 -9.45
N ILE A 71 26.23 15.32 -9.29
CA ILE A 71 25.50 14.80 -8.11
C ILE A 71 26.42 14.18 -7.06
N GLN A 72 27.59 13.67 -7.45
CA GLN A 72 28.47 12.91 -6.56
C GLN A 72 28.80 13.64 -5.25
N PRO A 73 29.13 14.94 -5.23
CA PRO A 73 29.41 15.66 -4.00
C PRO A 73 28.23 15.69 -3.02
N ALA A 74 26.99 15.73 -3.52
CA ALA A 74 25.79 15.73 -2.69
C ALA A 74 25.48 14.35 -2.10
N LEU A 75 26.01 13.28 -2.69
CA LEU A 75 25.83 11.90 -2.24
C LEU A 75 26.89 11.46 -1.23
N GLU A 76 28.05 12.11 -1.19
CA GLU A 76 29.15 11.75 -0.28
C GLU A 76 28.78 11.93 1.20
N ASP A 77 27.93 12.91 1.52
CA ASP A 77 27.48 13.21 2.87
C ASP A 77 26.26 12.38 3.31
N LEU A 78 25.69 11.55 2.43
CA LEU A 78 24.50 10.76 2.75
C LEU A 78 24.85 9.55 3.61
N VAL A 79 24.25 9.50 4.80
CA VAL A 79 24.33 8.34 5.68
C VAL A 79 23.37 7.27 5.17
N THR A 80 23.91 6.30 4.43
CA THR A 80 23.18 5.11 3.99
C THR A 80 23.71 3.86 4.68
N PRO A 81 22.87 2.83 4.90
CA PRO A 81 23.34 1.57 5.44
C PRO A 81 24.37 0.91 4.53
N GLN A 82 25.47 0.43 5.13
CA GLN A 82 26.54 -0.26 4.39
C GLN A 82 26.07 -1.58 3.76
N VAL A 83 25.12 -2.26 4.41
CA VAL A 83 24.45 -3.47 3.92
C VAL A 83 22.96 -3.34 4.22
N PRO A 84 22.15 -2.82 3.29
CA PRO A 84 20.71 -2.72 3.51
C PRO A 84 20.07 -4.11 3.61
N ALA A 85 18.98 -4.20 4.35
CA ALA A 85 18.16 -5.40 4.39
C ALA A 85 17.66 -5.75 2.97
N PRO A 86 17.59 -7.06 2.62
CA PRO A 86 17.04 -7.47 1.35
C PRO A 86 15.57 -7.05 1.26
N VAL A 87 15.21 -6.35 0.19
CA VAL A 87 13.83 -5.95 -0.07
C VAL A 87 13.14 -7.07 -0.84
N GLN A 88 11.95 -7.47 -0.39
CA GLN A 88 11.01 -8.23 -1.21
C GLN A 88 10.00 -7.23 -1.79
N PRO A 89 10.19 -6.76 -3.04
CA PRO A 89 9.38 -5.68 -3.60
C PRO A 89 7.95 -6.14 -3.96
N PHE A 90 7.72 -7.45 -4.02
CA PHE A 90 6.45 -8.04 -4.41
C PHE A 90 5.86 -8.85 -3.28
N TYR A 91 4.60 -8.57 -2.98
CA TYR A 91 3.78 -9.39 -2.12
C TYR A 91 3.08 -10.47 -2.94
N HIS A 92 3.06 -11.68 -2.41
CA HIS A 92 2.39 -12.82 -3.02
C HIS A 92 1.53 -13.53 -1.96
N GLN A 93 0.26 -13.75 -2.30
CA GLN A 93 -0.63 -14.66 -1.56
C GLN A 93 -1.28 -15.63 -2.54
N LEU A 94 -1.66 -16.79 -2.04
CA LEU A 94 -2.51 -17.70 -2.80
C LEU A 94 -3.93 -17.12 -2.89
N VAL A 95 -4.61 -17.45 -3.97
CA VAL A 95 -6.04 -17.16 -4.10
C VAL A 95 -6.78 -17.93 -3.02
N HIS A 96 -7.62 -17.22 -2.25
CA HIS A 96 -8.48 -17.82 -1.25
C HIS A 96 -9.40 -18.87 -1.88
N ALA A 97 -9.41 -20.07 -1.32
CA ALA A 97 -10.22 -21.19 -1.84
C ALA A 97 -11.73 -20.93 -1.73
N THR A 98 -12.13 -20.05 -0.80
CA THR A 98 -13.51 -19.64 -0.56
C THR A 98 -13.60 -18.11 -0.51
N VAL A 99 -14.75 -17.56 -0.89
CA VAL A 99 -15.00 -16.13 -0.77
C VAL A 99 -15.10 -15.75 0.70
N ASN A 100 -14.28 -14.80 1.13
CA ASN A 100 -14.40 -14.19 2.45
C ASN A 100 -15.58 -13.22 2.43
N HIS A 101 -16.58 -13.45 3.28
CA HIS A 101 -17.75 -12.60 3.42
C HIS A 101 -17.67 -11.80 4.72
N LEU A 102 -17.62 -10.48 4.60
CA LEU A 102 -17.74 -9.54 5.71
C LEU A 102 -19.06 -8.78 5.58
N VAL A 103 -19.85 -8.76 6.66
CA VAL A 103 -21.11 -8.01 6.73
C VAL A 103 -21.10 -7.17 8.00
N GLU A 104 -21.23 -5.87 7.82
CA GLU A 104 -21.34 -4.91 8.90
C GLU A 104 -22.69 -4.22 8.86
N GLN A 105 -23.33 -4.10 10.02
CA GLN A 105 -24.59 -3.37 10.15
C GLN A 105 -24.36 -2.04 10.85
N GLN A 106 -24.78 -0.97 10.19
CA GLN A 106 -24.66 0.40 10.67
C GLN A 106 -25.96 1.17 10.35
N PRO A 107 -26.31 2.20 11.14
CA PRO A 107 -27.49 3.03 10.86
C PRO A 107 -27.23 3.95 9.66
N VAL A 108 -27.41 3.41 8.45
CA VAL A 108 -27.13 4.10 7.18
C VAL A 108 -28.37 4.13 6.28
N ASN A 109 -28.51 5.21 5.51
CA ASN A 109 -29.58 5.33 4.53
C ASN A 109 -29.27 4.58 3.22
N GLN A 110 -28.00 4.24 3.00
CA GLN A 110 -27.53 3.55 1.79
C GLN A 110 -26.46 2.52 2.18
N SER A 111 -26.67 1.28 1.73
CA SER A 111 -25.70 0.19 1.88
C SER A 111 -24.54 0.34 0.89
N GLN A 112 -23.38 -0.18 1.27
CA GLN A 112 -22.20 -0.25 0.41
C GLN A 112 -21.79 -1.71 0.22
N LEU A 113 -21.34 -2.05 -0.99
CA LEU A 113 -20.82 -3.36 -1.32
C LEU A 113 -19.43 -3.18 -1.93
N VAL A 114 -18.44 -3.84 -1.34
CA VAL A 114 -17.07 -3.89 -1.85
C VAL A 114 -16.75 -5.34 -2.19
N ILE A 115 -16.24 -5.57 -3.39
CA ILE A 115 -15.83 -6.90 -3.87
C ILE A 115 -14.39 -6.82 -4.31
N ILE A 116 -13.55 -7.70 -3.78
CA ILE A 116 -12.12 -7.79 -4.12
C ILE A 116 -11.90 -9.08 -4.93
N TYR A 117 -11.19 -8.94 -6.05
CA TYR A 117 -10.76 -10.06 -6.90
C TYR A 117 -9.24 -10.09 -6.97
N GLN A 118 -8.66 -11.29 -6.86
CA GLN A 118 -7.24 -11.49 -7.11
C GLN A 118 -7.00 -11.75 -8.60
N LEU A 119 -6.25 -10.86 -9.25
CA LEU A 119 -5.80 -11.07 -10.62
C LEU A 119 -4.40 -11.66 -10.63
N VAL A 120 -4.29 -12.97 -10.86
CA VAL A 120 -3.01 -13.66 -10.95
C VAL A 120 -2.54 -13.67 -12.41
N ILE A 121 -1.59 -12.80 -12.73
CA ILE A 121 -1.00 -12.69 -14.07
C ILE A 121 0.53 -12.74 -13.95
N PRO A 122 1.22 -13.54 -14.79
CA PRO A 122 2.68 -13.54 -14.85
C PRO A 122 3.25 -12.16 -15.21
N GLU A 123 4.43 -11.81 -14.69
CA GLU A 123 5.04 -10.49 -14.88
C GLU A 123 5.23 -10.12 -16.36
N GLU A 124 5.58 -11.10 -17.21
CA GLU A 124 5.73 -10.93 -18.65
C GLU A 124 4.42 -10.52 -19.35
N ARG A 125 3.28 -10.70 -18.69
CA ARG A 125 1.95 -10.30 -19.15
C ARG A 125 1.37 -9.12 -18.37
N ARG A 126 2.15 -8.39 -17.57
CA ARG A 126 1.65 -7.27 -16.74
C ARG A 126 0.78 -6.27 -17.50
N PHE A 127 1.07 -5.99 -18.77
CA PHE A 127 0.27 -5.06 -19.58
C PHE A 127 -1.15 -5.57 -19.87
N ALA A 128 -1.37 -6.89 -19.85
CA ALA A 128 -2.71 -7.47 -19.96
C ALA A 128 -3.57 -7.13 -18.73
N ALA A 129 -2.96 -6.93 -17.55
CA ALA A 129 -3.68 -6.49 -16.35
C ALA A 129 -4.25 -5.07 -16.52
N TYR A 130 -3.51 -4.16 -17.14
CA TYR A 130 -4.01 -2.81 -17.42
C TYR A 130 -5.17 -2.84 -18.41
N VAL A 131 -5.09 -3.67 -19.46
CA VAL A 131 -6.19 -3.83 -20.41
C VAL A 131 -7.42 -4.42 -19.72
N PHE A 132 -7.23 -5.44 -18.87
CA PHE A 132 -8.30 -6.02 -18.06
C PHE A 132 -8.97 -4.95 -17.20
N ASP A 133 -8.20 -4.16 -16.45
CA ASP A 133 -8.71 -3.09 -15.61
C ASP A 133 -9.56 -2.08 -16.41
N GLN A 134 -9.09 -1.63 -17.57
CA GLN A 134 -9.84 -0.70 -18.42
C GLN A 134 -11.15 -1.27 -18.97
N ILE A 135 -11.21 -2.57 -19.27
CA ILE A 135 -12.42 -3.23 -19.76
C ILE A 135 -13.46 -3.40 -18.65
N PHE A 136 -13.03 -3.65 -17.41
CA PHE A 136 -13.93 -4.05 -16.33
C PHE A 136 -14.25 -2.93 -15.34
N GLY A 137 -13.36 -1.98 -15.07
CA GLY A 137 -13.62 -0.91 -14.08
C GLY A 137 -12.95 0.44 -14.33
N GLY A 138 -12.03 0.53 -15.28
CA GLY A 138 -11.21 1.74 -15.46
C GLY A 138 -11.91 2.94 -16.10
N THR A 139 -13.15 2.78 -16.61
CA THR A 139 -13.90 3.88 -17.25
C THR A 139 -15.41 3.79 -16.98
N PRO A 140 -16.18 4.90 -17.14
CA PRO A 140 -17.64 4.89 -16.98
C PRO A 140 -18.41 4.04 -18.02
N VAL A 141 -17.74 3.55 -19.06
CA VAL A 141 -18.32 2.65 -20.08
C VAL A 141 -17.79 1.22 -19.96
N SER A 142 -17.07 0.92 -18.88
CA SER A 142 -16.55 -0.41 -18.58
C SER A 142 -17.67 -1.36 -18.17
N ARG A 143 -17.39 -2.66 -18.18
CA ARG A 143 -18.42 -3.69 -18.02
C ARG A 143 -19.01 -3.83 -16.61
N LEU A 144 -18.32 -3.36 -15.57
CA LEU A 144 -18.82 -3.41 -14.19
C LEU A 144 -19.34 -2.05 -13.68
N PHE A 145 -19.36 -1.02 -14.53
CA PHE A 145 -19.94 0.28 -14.23
C PHE A 145 -21.41 0.33 -14.70
#